data_AF-A0A1C7MQI0-F1
#
_entry.id   AF-A0A1C7MQI0-F1
#
_cell.length_a   1.000
_cell.length_b   1.000
_cell.length_c   1.000
_cell.angle_alpha   90.00
_cell.angle_beta   90.00
_cell.angle_gamma   90.00
#
_symmetry.space_group_name_H-M   'P 1'
#
loop_
_entity.id
_entity.type
_entity.pdbx_description
1 polymer ?
#
loop_
_entity_poly.entity_id
_entity_poly.type
_entity_poly.pdbx_seq_one_letter_code
_entity_poly.pdbx_strand_id
1 'polypeptide(L)'
;MIMTLYECKGLEFNDVFLYNFFKDSTVDHAQWRVVFNILHNDISAFLLDQIRDSSVCRELKFLYVAITRARTNLFLTDCSERAEPMRDIWTMREQVRIWAPGDYMPRLAMGSSLSAWAERAHNLFDNKKYEAAMHAFERARLPHEKHIAESYHLRDLARSTNLTNDYLDAAEKFMESAKYATLVSNRRKYLRIAGGCFADAKAYGESANAYAEAEEFILSGHQYLKLQKFKEAFDVVNSNRNTLTKTEADTFVEPIRLHYFRNEPVDDALKLFSTDEDAISFMKHHDLYPCLIAFLEKLGRYSDAAGVHLERGNVLPAIRLCFKNSSDGRSIRCGEQHLLKELWMKLTFGVKPGSKSWGTYLIQLLDAAKERPLSAVSFRQPDDIDDQIMMFLAIERGDADKLLKLGYRFLLRKDISSAILSLDNAFDNWNELEMNSASDAEIIEILQAFQAYAHLLKGWITKPSCADPPYDAYSAFEAQTKPVEFC
;
A
#
# COMPACT_ATOMS: atom_id res chain seq x y z
N MET A 1 -29.41 9.95 -43.54
CA MET A 1 -29.24 9.57 -42.13
C MET A 1 -30.62 9.28 -41.62
N ILE A 2 -30.83 8.15 -40.95
CA ILE A 2 -32.12 7.78 -40.34
C ILE A 2 -31.87 7.84 -38.84
N MET A 3 -32.77 8.47 -38.08
CA MET A 3 -32.64 8.61 -36.63
C MET A 3 -34.01 8.63 -35.98
N THR A 4 -34.05 8.27 -34.70
CA THR A 4 -35.21 8.48 -33.85
C THR A 4 -35.36 9.95 -33.45
N LEU A 5 -36.55 10.34 -32.96
CA LEU A 5 -36.79 11.70 -32.46
C LEU A 5 -35.92 12.07 -31.25
N TYR A 6 -35.51 11.06 -30.48
CA TYR A 6 -34.60 11.22 -29.35
C TYR A 6 -33.19 11.54 -29.82
N GLU A 7 -32.67 10.78 -30.79
CA GLU A 7 -31.33 10.98 -31.36
C GLU A 7 -31.18 12.30 -32.11
N CYS A 8 -32.22 12.70 -32.86
CA CYS A 8 -32.17 13.93 -33.66
C CYS A 8 -32.33 15.20 -32.83
N LYS A 9 -32.69 15.10 -31.55
CA LYS A 9 -32.86 16.26 -30.66
C LYS A 9 -31.57 17.10 -30.63
N GLY A 10 -31.73 18.41 -30.83
CA GLY A 10 -30.62 19.37 -30.90
C GLY A 10 -29.82 19.33 -32.21
N LEU A 11 -30.25 18.55 -33.20
CA LEU A 11 -29.69 18.56 -34.55
C LEU A 11 -30.64 19.27 -35.51
N GLU A 12 -30.08 19.80 -36.59
CA GLU A 12 -30.85 20.44 -37.65
C GLU A 12 -30.40 19.92 -39.03
N PHE A 13 -31.32 19.92 -39.99
CA PHE A 13 -31.15 19.41 -41.33
C PHE A 13 -31.86 20.33 -42.31
N ASN A 14 -31.31 20.52 -43.51
CA ASN A 14 -31.99 21.33 -44.52
C ASN A 14 -33.31 20.66 -44.93
N ASP A 15 -33.28 19.36 -45.21
CA ASP A 15 -34.47 18.57 -45.52
C ASP A 15 -34.67 17.45 -44.51
N VAL A 16 -35.90 17.30 -44.02
CA VAL A 16 -36.31 16.23 -43.09
C VAL A 16 -37.46 15.46 -43.70
N PHE A 17 -37.36 14.13 -43.66
CA PHE A 17 -38.47 13.23 -43.91
C PHE A 17 -38.95 12.66 -42.59
N LEU A 18 -40.19 12.98 -42.23
CA LEU A 18 -40.89 12.38 -41.10
C LEU A 18 -41.75 11.23 -41.62
N TYR A 19 -41.33 10.01 -41.29
CA TYR A 19 -41.93 8.78 -41.78
C TYR A 19 -42.80 8.15 -40.69
N ASN A 20 -44.07 7.87 -41.00
CA ASN A 20 -45.03 7.15 -40.15
C ASN A 20 -45.21 7.69 -38.71
N PHE A 21 -45.01 8.98 -38.49
CA PHE A 21 -45.13 9.58 -37.14
C PHE A 21 -46.48 9.35 -36.48
N PHE A 22 -47.59 9.54 -37.21
CA PHE A 22 -48.94 9.36 -36.69
C PHE A 22 -49.33 7.89 -36.64
N LYS A 23 -48.85 7.08 -37.59
CA LYS A 23 -49.01 5.64 -37.55
C LYS A 23 -48.40 5.02 -36.28
N ASP A 24 -47.19 5.44 -35.93
CA ASP A 24 -46.44 4.93 -34.78
C ASP A 24 -46.79 5.66 -33.46
N SER A 25 -47.66 6.67 -33.54
CA SER A 25 -48.16 7.40 -32.38
C SER A 25 -48.86 6.48 -31.38
N THR A 26 -48.66 6.75 -30.09
CA THR A 26 -49.33 6.01 -29.00
C THR A 26 -50.80 6.38 -28.82
N VAL A 27 -51.28 7.32 -29.63
CA VAL A 27 -52.59 7.96 -29.57
C VAL A 27 -53.44 7.51 -30.75
N ASP A 28 -54.73 7.27 -30.52
CA ASP A 28 -55.66 6.82 -31.56
C ASP A 28 -56.24 7.98 -32.41
N HIS A 29 -57.03 7.62 -33.42
CA HIS A 29 -57.67 8.61 -34.30
C HIS A 29 -58.59 9.58 -33.55
N ALA A 30 -59.39 9.07 -32.62
CA ALA A 30 -60.37 9.86 -31.88
C ALA A 30 -59.68 10.92 -31.01
N GLN A 31 -58.56 10.57 -30.39
CA GLN A 31 -57.75 11.48 -29.59
C GLN A 31 -57.05 12.53 -30.45
N TRP A 32 -56.52 12.18 -31.63
CA TRP A 32 -55.99 13.18 -32.58
C TRP A 32 -57.07 14.13 -33.09
N ARG A 33 -58.32 13.64 -33.24
CA ARG A 33 -59.47 14.46 -33.66
C ARG A 33 -59.86 15.53 -32.65
N VAL A 34 -59.51 15.37 -31.37
CA VAL A 34 -59.66 16.43 -30.36
C VAL A 34 -58.89 17.69 -30.77
N VAL A 35 -57.70 17.54 -31.34
CA VAL A 35 -56.88 18.68 -31.81
C VAL A 35 -57.60 19.43 -32.94
N PHE A 36 -58.17 18.70 -33.90
CA PHE A 36 -58.99 19.28 -34.98
C PHE A 36 -60.19 20.05 -34.41
N ASN A 37 -60.96 19.44 -33.50
CA ASN A 37 -62.15 20.05 -32.94
C ASN A 37 -61.86 21.36 -32.20
N ILE A 38 -60.74 21.43 -31.45
CA ILE A 38 -60.33 22.65 -30.75
C ILE A 38 -59.92 23.74 -31.74
N LEU A 39 -59.09 23.40 -32.73
CA LEU A 39 -58.53 24.38 -33.65
C LEU A 39 -59.52 24.83 -34.74
N HIS A 40 -60.58 24.05 -35.00
CA HIS A 40 -61.59 24.34 -36.01
C HIS A 40 -62.84 25.03 -35.46
N ASN A 41 -63.36 24.57 -34.30
CA ASN A 41 -64.68 25.00 -33.81
C ASN A 41 -64.62 26.08 -32.70
N ASP A 42 -63.44 26.61 -32.37
CA ASP A 42 -63.23 27.63 -31.33
C ASP A 42 -63.89 27.24 -29.97
N ILE A 43 -63.80 25.96 -29.60
CA ILE A 43 -64.48 25.41 -28.42
C ILE A 43 -63.60 25.55 -27.15
N SER A 44 -64.24 26.11 -26.13
CA SER A 44 -63.80 26.53 -24.78
C SER A 44 -62.88 25.60 -23.96
N ALA A 45 -62.27 26.20 -22.94
CA ALA A 45 -61.29 25.73 -21.96
C ALA A 45 -61.42 24.28 -21.44
N PHE A 46 -62.61 23.67 -21.46
CA PHE A 46 -62.84 22.30 -21.02
C PHE A 46 -62.14 21.24 -21.89
N LEU A 47 -62.09 21.43 -23.22
CA LEU A 47 -61.35 20.54 -24.13
C LEU A 47 -59.82 20.76 -24.03
N LEU A 48 -59.40 21.96 -23.65
CA LEU A 48 -58.00 22.31 -23.38
C LEU A 48 -57.48 21.59 -22.14
N ASP A 49 -58.28 21.48 -21.08
CA ASP A 49 -57.94 20.68 -19.89
C ASP A 49 -57.81 19.18 -20.22
N GLN A 50 -58.69 18.64 -21.10
CA GLN A 50 -58.52 17.27 -21.60
C GLN A 50 -57.20 17.07 -22.35
N ILE A 51 -56.74 18.03 -23.17
CA ILE A 51 -55.44 17.91 -23.84
C ILE A 51 -54.28 18.03 -22.85
N ARG A 52 -54.38 18.94 -21.87
CA ARG A 52 -53.30 19.27 -20.94
C ARG A 52 -52.84 18.06 -20.11
N ASP A 53 -53.77 17.15 -19.81
CA ASP A 53 -53.52 15.88 -19.12
C ASP A 53 -53.43 14.66 -20.07
N SER A 54 -53.55 14.84 -21.38
CA SER A 54 -53.61 13.73 -22.36
C SER A 54 -52.25 13.31 -22.94
N SER A 55 -52.19 12.05 -23.39
CA SER A 55 -51.17 11.49 -24.28
C SER A 55 -50.96 12.30 -25.57
N VAL A 56 -51.97 13.03 -26.05
CA VAL A 56 -51.89 13.90 -27.25
C VAL A 56 -50.89 15.04 -27.04
N CYS A 57 -50.84 15.65 -25.84
CA CYS A 57 -49.87 16.71 -25.54
C CYS A 57 -48.42 16.22 -25.64
N ARG A 58 -48.16 14.96 -25.24
CA ARG A 58 -46.85 14.33 -25.40
C ARG A 58 -46.50 14.13 -26.88
N GLU A 59 -47.43 13.63 -27.68
CA GLU A 59 -47.24 13.45 -29.12
C GLU A 59 -47.04 14.80 -29.84
N LEU A 60 -47.79 15.83 -29.48
CA LEU A 60 -47.59 17.19 -30.02
C LEU A 60 -46.21 17.75 -29.70
N LYS A 61 -45.67 17.48 -28.50
CA LYS A 61 -44.28 17.84 -28.16
C LYS A 61 -43.28 17.09 -29.04
N PHE A 62 -43.50 15.80 -29.32
CA PHE A 62 -42.66 15.04 -30.24
C PHE A 62 -42.76 15.55 -31.68
N LEU A 63 -43.96 15.89 -32.14
CA LEU A 63 -44.19 16.48 -33.45
C LEU A 63 -43.48 17.84 -33.57
N TYR A 64 -43.55 18.68 -32.54
CA TYR A 64 -42.80 19.93 -32.46
C TYR A 64 -41.29 19.68 -32.58
N VAL A 65 -40.76 18.71 -31.83
CA VAL A 65 -39.35 18.31 -31.91
C VAL A 65 -39.00 17.87 -33.34
N ALA A 66 -39.86 17.08 -34.00
CA ALA A 66 -39.64 16.58 -35.36
C ALA A 66 -39.64 17.71 -36.41
N ILE A 67 -40.66 18.57 -36.39
CA ILE A 67 -40.83 19.68 -37.33
C ILE A 67 -39.65 20.65 -37.22
N THR A 68 -39.22 20.97 -36.00
CA THR A 68 -38.09 21.89 -35.74
C THR A 68 -36.71 21.31 -36.03
N ARG A 69 -36.62 20.10 -36.62
CA ARG A 69 -35.36 19.60 -37.19
C ARG A 69 -35.14 20.07 -38.62
N ALA A 70 -36.19 20.48 -39.32
CA ALA A 70 -36.10 20.99 -40.68
C ALA A 70 -35.76 22.48 -40.69
N ARG A 71 -34.67 22.86 -41.35
CA ARG A 71 -34.27 24.27 -41.59
C ARG A 71 -34.91 24.82 -42.85
N THR A 72 -35.15 23.98 -43.85
CA THR A 72 -35.61 24.40 -45.18
C THR A 72 -36.89 23.69 -45.58
N ASN A 73 -36.87 22.35 -45.69
CA ASN A 73 -38.02 21.57 -46.15
C ASN A 73 -38.36 20.43 -45.17
N LEU A 74 -39.65 20.25 -44.90
CA LEU A 74 -40.16 19.12 -44.15
C LEU A 74 -41.14 18.34 -45.03
N PHE A 75 -40.88 17.05 -45.17
CA PHE A 75 -41.74 16.10 -45.88
C PHE A 75 -42.33 15.12 -44.87
N LEU A 76 -43.66 15.00 -44.85
CA LEU A 76 -44.35 14.03 -44.02
C LEU A 76 -44.89 12.92 -44.91
N THR A 77 -44.56 11.68 -44.57
CA THR A 77 -45.07 10.50 -45.26
C THR A 77 -45.73 9.61 -44.22
N ASP A 78 -47.06 9.62 -44.21
CA ASP A 78 -47.88 8.83 -43.29
C ASP A 78 -49.18 8.41 -43.98
N CYS A 79 -49.48 7.11 -43.95
CA CYS A 79 -50.68 6.53 -44.56
C CYS A 79 -51.75 6.15 -43.53
N SER A 80 -51.54 6.45 -42.25
CA SER A 80 -52.48 6.17 -41.18
C SER A 80 -53.67 7.11 -41.22
N GLU A 81 -54.86 6.60 -40.90
CA GLU A 81 -56.03 7.43 -40.61
C GLU A 81 -55.72 8.43 -39.48
N ARG A 82 -54.83 8.10 -38.54
CA ARG A 82 -54.45 8.97 -37.42
C ARG A 82 -53.81 10.29 -37.87
N ALA A 83 -53.26 10.35 -39.08
CA ALA A 83 -52.71 11.57 -39.66
C ALA A 83 -53.79 12.54 -40.18
N GLU A 84 -55.01 12.04 -40.46
CA GLU A 84 -56.10 12.80 -41.06
C GLU A 84 -56.44 14.07 -40.29
N PRO A 85 -56.65 14.07 -38.95
CA PRO A 85 -57.00 15.29 -38.23
C PRO A 85 -55.97 16.41 -38.39
N MET A 86 -54.67 16.07 -38.36
CA MET A 86 -53.60 17.07 -38.53
C MET A 86 -53.47 17.52 -39.99
N ARG A 87 -53.62 16.59 -40.95
CA ARG A 87 -53.64 16.91 -42.38
C ARG A 87 -54.77 17.89 -42.70
N ASP A 88 -55.96 17.68 -42.16
CA ASP A 88 -57.12 18.54 -42.41
C ASP A 88 -56.91 19.94 -41.82
N ILE A 89 -56.38 20.03 -40.59
CA ILE A 89 -55.99 21.32 -39.96
C ILE A 89 -55.00 22.08 -40.85
N TRP A 90 -53.90 21.42 -41.25
CA TRP A 90 -52.86 22.07 -42.04
C TRP A 90 -53.33 22.44 -43.45
N THR A 91 -54.22 21.63 -44.05
CA THR A 91 -54.81 21.92 -45.35
C THR A 91 -55.74 23.12 -45.27
N MET A 92 -56.62 23.17 -44.26
CA MET A 92 -57.53 24.30 -44.05
C MET A 92 -56.77 25.62 -43.82
N ARG A 93 -55.59 25.57 -43.20
CA ARG A 93 -54.73 26.73 -42.94
C ARG A 93 -53.77 27.05 -44.08
N GLU A 94 -53.83 26.31 -45.20
CA GLU A 94 -52.91 26.46 -46.35
C GLU A 94 -51.42 26.30 -45.96
N GLN A 95 -51.13 25.47 -44.96
CA GLN A 95 -49.79 25.26 -44.40
C GLN A 95 -49.06 24.04 -44.94
N VAL A 96 -49.77 23.16 -45.68
CA VAL A 96 -49.21 21.95 -46.28
C VAL A 96 -49.56 21.87 -47.76
N ARG A 97 -48.64 21.34 -48.54
CA ARG A 97 -48.88 20.93 -49.92
C ARG A 97 -48.96 19.41 -49.96
N ILE A 98 -50.06 18.87 -50.49
CA ILE A 98 -50.25 17.42 -50.64
C ILE A 98 -49.71 17.02 -52.01
N TRP A 99 -48.91 15.95 -52.04
CA TRP A 99 -48.41 15.34 -53.27
C TRP A 99 -48.98 13.93 -53.40
N ALA A 100 -49.58 13.64 -54.54
CA ALA A 100 -50.05 12.31 -54.92
C ALA A 100 -48.95 11.52 -55.66
N PRO A 101 -49.03 10.18 -55.69
CA PRO A 101 -48.16 9.38 -56.53
C PRO A 101 -48.22 9.83 -58.00
N GLY A 102 -47.10 10.32 -58.54
CA GLY A 102 -47.00 10.87 -59.89
C GLY A 102 -46.76 12.38 -59.96
N ASP A 103 -46.94 13.11 -58.85
CA ASP A 103 -46.64 14.54 -58.79
C ASP A 103 -45.13 14.82 -58.80
N TYR A 104 -44.73 15.96 -59.39
CA TYR A 104 -43.34 16.41 -59.35
C TYR A 104 -42.97 16.90 -57.94
N MET A 105 -42.20 16.07 -57.23
CA MET A 105 -41.67 16.41 -55.91
C MET A 105 -40.55 17.47 -56.03
N PRO A 106 -40.48 18.47 -55.11
CA PRO A 106 -39.37 19.40 -55.07
C PRO A 106 -38.02 18.67 -55.02
N ARG A 107 -37.03 19.22 -55.74
CA ARG A 107 -35.68 18.66 -55.72
C ARG A 107 -35.11 18.80 -54.30
N LEU A 108 -34.83 17.67 -53.67
CA LEU A 108 -34.13 17.63 -52.39
C LEU A 108 -32.78 18.35 -52.50
N ALA A 109 -32.31 18.88 -51.36
CA ALA A 109 -31.02 19.53 -51.23
C ALA A 109 -29.94 18.67 -51.86
N MET A 110 -29.02 19.34 -52.55
CA MET A 110 -27.86 18.72 -53.16
C MET A 110 -27.10 17.90 -52.10
N GLY A 111 -26.67 16.70 -52.46
CA GLY A 111 -25.94 15.82 -51.54
C GLY A 111 -24.77 16.57 -50.91
N SER A 112 -24.64 16.47 -49.58
CA SER A 112 -23.58 17.16 -48.85
C SER A 112 -22.19 16.75 -49.37
N SER A 113 -21.27 17.70 -49.43
CA SER A 113 -19.88 17.44 -49.82
C SER A 113 -19.17 16.55 -48.79
N LEU A 114 -18.07 15.92 -49.20
CA LEU A 114 -17.25 15.11 -48.28
C LEU A 114 -16.77 15.93 -47.06
N SER A 115 -16.37 17.19 -47.29
CA SER A 115 -15.96 18.11 -46.22
C SER A 115 -17.10 18.43 -45.25
N ALA A 116 -18.31 18.68 -45.76
CA ALA A 116 -19.49 18.91 -44.91
C ALA A 116 -19.87 17.66 -44.08
N TRP A 117 -19.68 16.45 -44.65
CA TRP A 117 -19.83 15.21 -43.89
C TRP A 117 -18.77 15.06 -42.80
N ALA A 118 -17.51 15.42 -43.08
CA ALA A 118 -16.43 15.37 -42.11
C ALA A 118 -16.68 16.33 -40.93
N GLU A 119 -17.02 17.59 -41.21
CA GLU A 119 -17.35 18.59 -40.18
C GLU A 119 -18.51 18.10 -39.30
N ARG A 120 -19.56 17.58 -39.93
CA ARG A 120 -20.70 17.00 -39.23
C ARG A 120 -20.30 15.79 -38.38
N ALA A 121 -19.43 14.93 -38.89
CA ALA A 121 -18.97 13.73 -38.19
C ALA A 121 -18.16 14.10 -36.94
N HIS A 122 -17.26 15.09 -37.03
CA HIS A 122 -16.54 15.61 -35.88
C HIS A 122 -17.49 16.20 -34.83
N ASN A 123 -18.47 17.02 -35.25
CA ASN A 123 -19.47 17.56 -34.33
C ASN A 123 -20.27 16.45 -33.61
N LEU A 124 -20.69 15.40 -34.33
CA LEU A 124 -21.38 14.26 -33.75
C LEU A 124 -20.49 13.50 -32.76
N PHE A 125 -19.22 13.30 -33.11
CA PHE A 125 -18.24 12.61 -32.28
C PHE A 125 -17.96 13.36 -30.98
N ASP A 126 -17.78 14.69 -31.06
CA ASP A 126 -17.57 15.56 -29.89
C ASP A 126 -18.78 15.56 -28.95
N ASN A 127 -19.98 15.43 -29.52
CA ASN A 127 -21.23 15.26 -28.78
C ASN A 127 -21.51 13.81 -28.34
N LYS A 128 -20.51 12.91 -28.44
CA LYS A 128 -20.59 11.49 -28.04
C LYS A 128 -21.66 10.67 -28.78
N LYS A 129 -22.14 11.13 -29.93
CA LYS A 129 -23.08 10.40 -30.80
C LYS A 129 -22.29 9.50 -31.76
N TYR A 130 -21.58 8.51 -31.20
CA TYR A 130 -20.54 7.77 -31.92
C TYR A 130 -21.05 6.94 -33.11
N GLU A 131 -22.21 6.31 -33.00
CA GLU A 131 -22.82 5.54 -34.11
C GLU A 131 -23.14 6.45 -35.31
N ALA A 132 -23.79 7.58 -35.05
CA ALA A 132 -24.10 8.56 -36.10
C ALA A 132 -22.82 9.18 -36.68
N ALA A 133 -21.81 9.42 -35.84
CA ALA A 133 -20.50 9.92 -36.28
C ALA A 133 -19.79 8.90 -37.18
N MET A 134 -19.80 7.61 -36.84
CA MET A 134 -19.24 6.51 -37.64
C MET A 134 -19.83 6.51 -39.06
N HIS A 135 -21.16 6.56 -39.19
CA HIS A 135 -21.82 6.63 -40.50
C HIS A 135 -21.52 7.94 -41.26
N ALA A 136 -21.33 9.05 -40.54
CA ALA A 136 -20.96 10.32 -41.17
C ALA A 136 -19.51 10.30 -41.68
N PHE A 137 -18.56 9.73 -40.93
CA PHE A 137 -17.16 9.54 -41.36
C PHE A 137 -17.07 8.59 -42.56
N GLU A 138 -17.89 7.53 -42.59
CA GLU A 138 -17.99 6.64 -43.75
C GLU A 138 -18.43 7.40 -45.01
N ARG A 139 -19.43 8.27 -44.90
CA ARG A 139 -19.88 9.14 -46.00
C ARG A 139 -18.84 10.18 -46.39
N ALA A 140 -18.04 10.65 -45.44
CA ALA A 140 -16.91 11.56 -45.67
C ALA A 140 -15.69 10.87 -46.31
N ARG A 141 -15.69 9.54 -46.42
CA ARG A 141 -14.54 8.71 -46.87
C ARG A 141 -13.30 8.88 -45.98
N LEU A 142 -13.54 8.93 -44.66
CA LEU A 142 -12.52 9.04 -43.62
C LEU A 142 -12.46 7.72 -42.84
N PRO A 143 -11.73 6.70 -43.34
CA PRO A 143 -11.76 5.35 -42.78
C PRO A 143 -11.13 5.25 -41.38
N HIS A 144 -10.11 6.07 -41.09
CA HIS A 144 -9.46 6.06 -39.78
C HIS A 144 -10.37 6.63 -38.70
N GLU A 145 -11.01 7.76 -38.97
CA GLU A 145 -11.97 8.40 -38.08
C GLU A 145 -13.24 7.57 -37.91
N LYS A 146 -13.70 6.90 -38.97
CA LYS A 146 -14.78 5.90 -38.90
C LYS A 146 -14.42 4.80 -37.90
N HIS A 147 -13.23 4.21 -38.02
CA HIS A 147 -12.75 3.14 -37.15
C HIS A 147 -12.70 3.59 -35.68
N ILE A 148 -12.20 4.80 -35.41
CA ILE A 148 -12.22 5.37 -34.06
C ILE A 148 -13.66 5.51 -33.55
N ALA A 149 -14.57 6.08 -34.34
CA ALA A 149 -15.97 6.24 -33.96
C ALA A 149 -16.66 4.89 -33.67
N GLU A 150 -16.34 3.86 -34.46
CA GLU A 150 -16.79 2.49 -34.24
C GLU A 150 -16.27 1.94 -32.91
N SER A 151 -14.97 2.08 -32.59
CA SER A 151 -14.40 1.65 -31.30
C SER A 151 -15.11 2.29 -30.10
N TYR A 152 -15.41 3.59 -30.18
CA TYR A 152 -16.16 4.29 -29.12
C TYR A 152 -17.61 3.83 -29.02
N HIS A 153 -18.28 3.59 -30.15
CA HIS A 153 -19.63 3.07 -30.18
C HIS A 153 -19.73 1.67 -29.56
N LEU A 154 -18.82 0.76 -29.93
CA LEU A 154 -18.78 -0.60 -29.39
C LEU A 154 -18.57 -0.61 -27.87
N ARG A 155 -17.73 0.28 -27.34
CA ARG A 155 -17.57 0.41 -25.88
C ARG A 155 -18.84 0.91 -25.20
N ASP A 156 -19.54 1.87 -25.79
CA ASP A 156 -20.78 2.37 -25.21
C ASP A 156 -21.90 1.31 -25.29
N LEU A 157 -21.91 0.48 -26.34
CA LEU A 157 -22.75 -0.71 -26.43
C LEU A 157 -22.40 -1.72 -25.32
N ALA A 158 -21.11 -2.06 -25.15
CA ALA A 158 -20.63 -2.96 -24.11
C ALA A 158 -21.00 -2.49 -22.69
N ARG A 159 -20.99 -1.18 -22.45
CA ARG A 159 -21.48 -0.59 -21.19
C ARG A 159 -22.98 -0.75 -20.98
N SER A 160 -23.76 -0.75 -22.05
CA SER A 160 -25.21 -0.93 -21.97
C SER A 160 -25.63 -2.38 -21.76
N THR A 161 -24.93 -3.32 -22.42
CA THR A 161 -25.20 -4.76 -22.31
C THR A 161 -24.52 -5.38 -21.09
N ASN A 162 -23.39 -4.81 -20.68
CA ASN A 162 -22.51 -5.26 -19.62
C ASN A 162 -22.02 -6.71 -19.83
N LEU A 163 -21.85 -7.11 -21.08
CA LEU A 163 -21.38 -8.44 -21.47
C LEU A 163 -19.86 -8.44 -21.67
N THR A 164 -19.20 -9.48 -21.17
CA THR A 164 -17.74 -9.63 -21.26
C THR A 164 -17.23 -9.61 -22.71
N ASN A 165 -17.90 -10.32 -23.62
CA ASN A 165 -17.47 -10.41 -25.02
C ASN A 165 -17.52 -9.04 -25.71
N ASP A 166 -18.56 -8.23 -25.45
CA ASP A 166 -18.70 -6.90 -26.04
C ASP A 166 -17.56 -5.97 -25.60
N TYR A 167 -17.09 -6.10 -24.34
CA TYR A 167 -15.92 -5.37 -23.86
C TYR A 167 -14.61 -5.86 -24.52
N LEU A 168 -14.47 -7.16 -24.79
CA LEU A 168 -13.31 -7.70 -25.51
C LEU A 168 -13.27 -7.15 -26.95
N ASP A 169 -14.39 -7.19 -27.66
CA ASP A 169 -14.50 -6.66 -29.02
C ASP A 169 -14.15 -5.17 -29.06
N ALA A 170 -14.69 -4.39 -28.11
CA ALA A 170 -14.35 -2.98 -27.98
C ALA A 170 -12.87 -2.75 -27.67
N ALA A 171 -12.27 -3.57 -26.79
CA ALA A 171 -10.87 -3.48 -26.42
C ALA A 171 -9.95 -3.75 -27.64
N GLU A 172 -10.21 -4.81 -28.39
CA GLU A 172 -9.46 -5.17 -29.59
C GLU A 172 -9.54 -4.07 -30.65
N LYS A 173 -10.72 -3.48 -30.83
CA LYS A 173 -10.91 -2.34 -31.75
C LYS A 173 -10.10 -1.12 -31.31
N PHE A 174 -10.06 -0.80 -30.02
CA PHE A 174 -9.18 0.27 -29.53
C PHE A 174 -7.69 -0.05 -29.67
N MET A 175 -7.28 -1.30 -29.48
CA MET A 175 -5.90 -1.74 -29.75
C MET A 175 -5.52 -1.55 -31.22
N GLU A 176 -6.45 -1.84 -32.13
CA GLU A 176 -6.29 -1.60 -33.55
C GLU A 176 -6.21 -0.08 -33.86
N SER A 177 -7.11 0.74 -33.28
CA SER A 177 -7.07 2.20 -33.43
C SER A 177 -5.74 2.79 -32.93
N ALA A 178 -5.15 2.22 -31.87
CA ALA A 178 -3.85 2.61 -31.35
C ALA A 178 -2.69 2.33 -32.33
N LYS A 179 -2.74 1.24 -33.10
CA LYS A 179 -1.71 0.90 -34.10
C LYS A 179 -1.66 1.90 -35.25
N TYR A 180 -2.82 2.41 -35.66
CA TYR A 180 -2.93 3.37 -36.75
C TYR A 180 -2.77 4.84 -36.30
N ALA A 181 -2.71 5.10 -34.99
CA ALA A 181 -2.56 6.44 -34.47
C ALA A 181 -1.15 6.99 -34.74
N THR A 182 -1.08 8.11 -35.47
CA THR A 182 0.18 8.79 -35.81
C THR A 182 0.74 9.60 -34.64
N LEU A 183 -0.14 10.15 -33.80
CA LEU A 183 0.24 10.92 -32.61
C LEU A 183 0.37 10.00 -31.40
N VAL A 184 1.51 10.09 -30.71
CA VAL A 184 1.80 9.31 -29.48
C VAL A 184 0.73 9.52 -28.41
N SER A 185 0.23 10.76 -28.26
CA SER A 185 -0.84 11.09 -27.31
C SER A 185 -2.14 10.35 -27.60
N ASN A 186 -2.53 10.25 -28.88
CA ASN A 186 -3.72 9.51 -29.30
C ASN A 186 -3.52 7.99 -29.13
N ARG A 187 -2.33 7.49 -29.47
CA ARG A 187 -1.98 6.08 -29.25
C ARG A 187 -2.12 5.70 -27.78
N ARG A 188 -1.51 6.46 -26.85
CA ARG A 188 -1.63 6.22 -25.41
C ARG A 188 -3.08 6.30 -24.93
N LYS A 189 -3.84 7.28 -25.41
CA LYS A 189 -5.27 7.42 -25.09
C LYS A 189 -6.07 6.17 -25.49
N TYR A 190 -5.87 5.65 -26.69
CA TYR A 190 -6.57 4.46 -27.16
C TYR A 190 -6.15 3.20 -26.41
N LEU A 191 -4.85 3.01 -26.15
CA LEU A 191 -4.34 1.91 -25.33
C LEU A 191 -4.89 1.94 -23.90
N ARG A 192 -4.96 3.12 -23.28
CA ARG A 192 -5.57 3.29 -21.95
C ARG A 192 -7.05 2.90 -21.95
N ILE A 193 -7.79 3.25 -23.00
CA ILE A 193 -9.22 2.87 -23.13
C ILE A 193 -9.34 1.35 -23.35
N ALA A 194 -8.49 0.76 -24.20
CA ALA A 194 -8.44 -0.69 -24.41
C ALA A 194 -8.16 -1.42 -23.09
N GLY A 195 -7.17 -0.98 -22.31
CA GLY A 195 -6.85 -1.52 -21.00
C GLY A 195 -8.05 -1.48 -20.03
N GLY A 196 -8.84 -0.40 -20.08
CA GLY A 196 -10.09 -0.30 -19.32
C GLY A 196 -11.14 -1.32 -19.76
N CYS A 197 -11.34 -1.48 -21.06
CA CYS A 197 -12.29 -2.46 -21.60
C CYS A 197 -11.86 -3.90 -21.26
N PHE A 198 -10.57 -4.24 -21.36
CA PHE A 198 -10.05 -5.53 -20.91
C PHE A 198 -10.25 -5.74 -19.40
N ALA A 199 -10.08 -4.70 -18.58
CA ALA A 199 -10.32 -4.79 -17.14
C ALA A 199 -11.80 -5.07 -16.82
N ASP A 200 -12.72 -4.39 -17.51
CA ASP A 200 -14.17 -4.60 -17.39
C ASP A 200 -14.58 -6.01 -17.86
N ALA A 201 -13.88 -6.54 -18.88
CA ALA A 201 -14.00 -7.93 -19.32
C ALA A 201 -13.32 -8.95 -18.39
N LYS A 202 -12.65 -8.51 -17.31
CA LYS A 202 -11.83 -9.37 -16.41
C LYS A 202 -10.64 -10.07 -17.09
N ALA A 203 -10.27 -9.63 -18.28
CA ALA A 203 -9.05 -10.04 -18.99
C ALA A 203 -7.85 -9.27 -18.44
N TYR A 204 -7.47 -9.56 -17.19
CA TYR A 204 -6.50 -8.75 -16.45
C TYR A 204 -5.09 -8.79 -17.04
N GLY A 205 -4.71 -9.85 -17.76
CA GLY A 205 -3.37 -9.95 -18.36
C GLY A 205 -3.23 -9.00 -19.55
N GLU A 206 -4.21 -9.03 -20.43
CA GLU A 206 -4.37 -8.16 -21.59
C GLU A 206 -4.53 -6.70 -21.15
N SER A 207 -5.31 -6.46 -20.09
CA SER A 207 -5.46 -5.15 -19.47
C SER A 207 -4.12 -4.61 -18.94
N ALA A 208 -3.34 -5.45 -18.24
CA ALA A 208 -2.03 -5.06 -17.73
C ALA A 208 -1.08 -4.66 -18.86
N ASN A 209 -1.06 -5.43 -19.95
CA ASN A 209 -0.23 -5.15 -21.12
C ASN A 209 -0.65 -3.85 -21.82
N ALA A 210 -1.94 -3.66 -22.07
CA ALA A 210 -2.45 -2.45 -22.69
C ALA A 210 -2.16 -1.19 -21.85
N TYR A 211 -2.27 -1.27 -20.53
CA TYR A 211 -1.88 -0.17 -19.64
C TYR A 211 -0.36 0.07 -19.63
N ALA A 212 0.46 -0.98 -19.65
CA ALA A 212 1.92 -0.82 -19.72
C ALA A 212 2.34 -0.15 -21.04
N GLU A 213 1.75 -0.54 -22.17
CA GLU A 213 1.98 0.11 -23.47
C GLU A 213 1.45 1.56 -23.51
N ALA A 214 0.43 1.88 -22.71
CA ALA A 214 -0.08 3.23 -22.54
C ALA A 214 0.79 4.11 -21.62
N GLU A 215 1.85 3.55 -21.01
CA GLU A 215 2.68 4.14 -19.95
C GLU A 215 1.92 4.42 -18.64
N GLU A 216 0.86 3.68 -18.41
CA GLU A 216 0.03 3.71 -17.19
C GLU A 216 0.48 2.62 -16.22
N PHE A 217 1.72 2.71 -15.76
CA PHE A 217 2.40 1.61 -15.03
C PHE A 217 1.71 1.22 -13.72
N ILE A 218 1.15 2.19 -12.98
CA ILE A 218 0.39 1.91 -11.75
C ILE A 218 -0.89 1.13 -12.05
N LEU A 219 -1.63 1.52 -13.09
CA LEU A 219 -2.83 0.79 -13.52
C LEU A 219 -2.50 -0.61 -13.99
N SER A 220 -1.38 -0.77 -14.71
CA SER A 220 -0.85 -2.08 -15.13
C SER A 220 -0.51 -2.96 -13.91
N GLY A 221 0.24 -2.41 -12.96
CA GLY A 221 0.59 -3.09 -11.71
C GLY A 221 -0.64 -3.56 -10.93
N HIS A 222 -1.68 -2.74 -10.81
CA HIS A 222 -2.93 -3.15 -10.16
C HIS A 222 -3.62 -4.33 -10.86
N GLN A 223 -3.54 -4.46 -12.18
CA GLN A 223 -4.09 -5.63 -12.86
C GLN A 223 -3.26 -6.89 -12.59
N TYR A 224 -1.93 -6.79 -12.54
CA TYR A 224 -1.07 -7.91 -12.13
C TYR A 224 -1.36 -8.38 -10.70
N LEU A 225 -1.65 -7.46 -9.78
CA LEU A 225 -2.06 -7.81 -8.41
C LEU A 225 -3.37 -8.61 -8.38
N LYS A 226 -4.35 -8.30 -9.25
CA LYS A 226 -5.58 -9.10 -9.38
C LYS A 226 -5.32 -10.53 -9.86
N LEU A 227 -4.23 -10.74 -10.60
CA LEU A 227 -3.76 -12.05 -11.05
C LEU A 227 -2.83 -12.74 -10.02
N GLN A 228 -2.60 -12.12 -8.85
CA GLN A 228 -1.62 -12.58 -7.84
C GLN A 228 -0.17 -12.65 -8.38
N LYS A 229 0.12 -11.90 -9.45
CA LYS A 229 1.44 -11.79 -10.07
C LYS A 229 2.22 -10.64 -9.44
N PHE A 230 2.60 -10.81 -8.17
CA PHE A 230 3.22 -9.75 -7.37
C PHE A 230 4.58 -9.30 -7.92
N LYS A 231 5.36 -10.24 -8.46
CA LYS A 231 6.67 -9.92 -9.05
C LYS A 231 6.52 -9.04 -10.28
N GLU A 232 5.63 -9.41 -11.20
CA GLU A 232 5.35 -8.62 -12.41
C GLU A 232 4.75 -7.26 -12.06
N ALA A 233 3.90 -7.19 -11.03
CA ALA A 233 3.37 -5.93 -10.51
C ALA A 233 4.48 -5.01 -9.95
N PHE A 234 5.44 -5.58 -9.23
CA PHE A 234 6.61 -4.85 -8.74
C PHE A 234 7.50 -4.38 -9.89
N ASP A 235 7.85 -5.30 -10.80
CA ASP A 235 8.79 -5.05 -11.91
C ASP A 235 8.27 -3.95 -12.83
N VAL A 236 6.98 -3.97 -13.20
CA VAL A 236 6.41 -2.95 -14.11
C VAL A 236 6.49 -1.54 -13.53
N VAL A 237 6.32 -1.37 -12.21
CA VAL A 237 6.40 -0.06 -11.55
C VAL A 237 7.85 0.32 -11.25
N ASN A 238 8.66 -0.63 -10.78
CA ASN A 238 10.05 -0.38 -10.38
C ASN A 238 10.97 -0.12 -11.57
N SER A 239 10.80 -0.83 -12.69
CA SER A 239 11.57 -0.56 -13.93
C SER A 239 11.26 0.81 -14.54
N ASN A 240 10.09 1.37 -14.25
CA ASN A 240 9.62 2.65 -14.80
C ASN A 240 9.55 3.75 -13.72
N ARG A 241 10.31 3.61 -12.62
CA ARG A 241 10.26 4.56 -11.49
C ARG A 241 10.62 5.99 -11.88
N ASN A 242 11.44 6.17 -12.92
CA ASN A 242 11.88 7.48 -13.41
C ASN A 242 10.77 8.29 -14.08
N THR A 243 9.71 7.64 -14.57
CA THR A 243 8.56 8.32 -15.20
C THR A 243 7.45 8.63 -14.21
N LEU A 244 7.51 8.06 -12.99
CA LEU A 244 6.52 8.22 -11.94
C LEU A 244 7.02 9.21 -10.89
N THR A 245 6.09 9.81 -10.13
CA THR A 245 6.53 10.51 -8.93
C THR A 245 7.03 9.50 -7.90
N LYS A 246 8.03 9.90 -7.09
CA LYS A 246 8.58 9.04 -6.04
C LYS A 246 7.47 8.54 -5.11
N THR A 247 6.55 9.41 -4.72
CA THR A 247 5.42 9.10 -3.83
C THR A 247 4.50 8.01 -4.41
N GLU A 248 4.13 8.11 -5.69
CA GLU A 248 3.24 7.14 -6.33
C GLU A 248 3.88 5.75 -6.41
N ALA A 249 5.15 5.70 -6.84
CA ALA A 249 5.89 4.44 -6.94
C ALA A 249 6.08 3.79 -5.57
N ASP A 250 6.45 4.58 -4.55
CA ASP A 250 6.70 4.07 -3.19
C ASP A 250 5.41 3.55 -2.56
N THR A 251 4.32 4.32 -2.68
CA THR A 251 3.00 3.93 -2.15
C THR A 251 2.48 2.64 -2.76
N PHE A 252 2.77 2.40 -4.05
CA PHE A 252 2.38 1.16 -4.73
C PHE A 252 3.26 -0.04 -4.34
N VAL A 253 4.57 0.16 -4.27
CA VAL A 253 5.56 -0.91 -4.06
C VAL A 253 5.64 -1.37 -2.60
N GLU A 254 5.43 -0.46 -1.65
CA GLU A 254 5.55 -0.74 -0.22
C GLU A 254 4.66 -1.91 0.26
N PRO A 255 3.35 -1.98 -0.07
CA PRO A 255 2.52 -3.13 0.26
C PRO A 255 3.02 -4.44 -0.35
N ILE A 256 3.62 -4.41 -1.54
CA ILE A 256 4.16 -5.60 -2.21
C ILE A 256 5.39 -6.11 -1.45
N ARG A 257 6.31 -5.22 -1.08
CA ARG A 257 7.48 -5.59 -0.26
C ARG A 257 7.05 -6.20 1.07
N LEU A 258 6.06 -5.61 1.73
CA LEU A 258 5.52 -6.14 2.99
C LEU A 258 4.86 -7.52 2.80
N HIS A 259 4.18 -7.74 1.68
CA HIS A 259 3.63 -9.04 1.33
C HIS A 259 4.73 -10.09 1.20
N TYR A 260 5.84 -9.78 0.53
CA TYR A 260 6.99 -10.68 0.39
C TYR A 260 7.61 -11.03 1.74
N PHE A 261 7.85 -10.05 2.62
CA PHE A 261 8.41 -10.35 3.96
C PHE A 261 7.50 -11.22 4.84
N ARG A 262 6.19 -11.25 4.56
CA ARG A 262 5.21 -12.01 5.35
C ARG A 262 4.94 -13.42 4.81
N ASN A 263 4.99 -13.60 3.50
CA ASN A 263 4.52 -14.83 2.85
C ASN A 263 5.62 -15.57 2.09
N GLU A 264 6.70 -14.90 1.72
CA GLU A 264 7.79 -15.46 0.91
C GLU A 264 9.09 -15.57 1.73
N PRO A 265 10.07 -16.35 1.26
CA PRO A 265 11.40 -16.37 1.87
C PRO A 265 12.01 -14.97 1.93
N VAL A 266 12.64 -14.64 3.07
CA VAL A 266 13.25 -13.31 3.29
C VAL A 266 14.26 -12.95 2.19
N ASP A 267 15.02 -13.93 1.70
CA ASP A 267 15.99 -13.72 0.61
C ASP A 267 15.33 -13.26 -0.71
N ASP A 268 14.08 -13.65 -0.97
CA ASP A 268 13.34 -13.18 -2.14
C ASP A 268 12.79 -11.77 -1.93
N ALA A 269 12.36 -11.44 -0.71
CA ALA A 269 11.97 -10.07 -0.35
C ALA A 269 13.14 -9.08 -0.49
N LEU A 270 14.35 -9.49 -0.10
CA LEU A 270 15.56 -8.67 -0.20
C LEU A 270 15.93 -8.31 -1.64
N LYS A 271 15.59 -9.16 -2.63
CA LYS A 271 15.81 -8.87 -4.05
C LYS A 271 14.95 -7.71 -4.58
N LEU A 272 13.92 -7.30 -3.84
CA LEU A 272 13.06 -6.15 -4.18
C LEU A 272 13.66 -4.81 -3.77
N PHE A 273 14.88 -4.79 -3.22
CA PHE A 273 15.59 -3.61 -2.82
C PHE A 273 16.83 -3.41 -3.69
N SER A 274 17.12 -2.15 -4.00
CA SER A 274 18.32 -1.75 -4.73
C SER A 274 19.58 -1.82 -3.87
N THR A 275 19.45 -1.52 -2.57
CA THR A 275 20.56 -1.45 -1.64
C THR A 275 20.18 -2.10 -0.31
N ASP A 276 21.19 -2.61 0.40
CA ASP A 276 21.01 -3.19 1.74
C ASP A 276 20.50 -2.13 2.74
N GLU A 277 20.88 -0.87 2.59
CA GLU A 277 20.42 0.24 3.44
C GLU A 277 18.93 0.54 3.23
N ASP A 278 18.43 0.46 2.00
CA ASP A 278 16.99 0.59 1.72
C ASP A 278 16.21 -0.55 2.39
N ALA A 279 16.73 -1.78 2.35
CA ALA A 279 16.12 -2.92 3.01
C ALA A 279 16.13 -2.78 4.54
N ILE A 280 17.25 -2.32 5.12
CA ILE A 280 17.39 -2.07 6.56
C ILE A 280 16.42 -1.00 7.03
N SER A 281 16.37 0.14 6.35
CA SER A 281 15.47 1.25 6.71
C SER A 281 14.00 0.84 6.59
N PHE A 282 13.64 0.09 5.55
CA PHE A 282 12.31 -0.48 5.38
C PHE A 282 11.94 -1.43 6.52
N MET A 283 12.81 -2.38 6.86
CA MET A 283 12.55 -3.33 7.94
C MET A 283 12.42 -2.63 9.30
N LYS A 284 13.21 -1.57 9.55
CA LYS A 284 13.07 -0.73 10.75
C LYS A 284 11.73 0.01 10.78
N HIS A 285 11.32 0.61 9.66
CA HIS A 285 10.08 1.37 9.55
C HIS A 285 8.82 0.50 9.75
N HIS A 286 8.89 -0.78 9.37
CA HIS A 286 7.77 -1.72 9.47
C HIS A 286 7.87 -2.72 10.64
N ASP A 287 8.74 -2.44 11.62
CA ASP A 287 8.94 -3.28 12.81
C ASP A 287 9.29 -4.76 12.51
N LEU A 288 9.93 -5.02 11.36
CA LEU A 288 10.36 -6.34 10.91
C LEU A 288 11.68 -6.77 11.57
N TYR A 289 11.81 -6.54 12.87
CA TYR A 289 13.05 -6.69 13.63
C TYR A 289 13.67 -8.09 13.58
N PRO A 290 12.92 -9.22 13.64
CA PRO A 290 13.53 -10.54 13.52
C PRO A 290 14.26 -10.73 12.17
N CYS A 291 13.64 -10.29 11.08
CA CYS A 291 14.23 -10.31 9.74
C CYS A 291 15.43 -9.37 9.66
N LEU A 292 15.32 -8.17 10.24
CA LEU A 292 16.39 -7.19 10.28
C LEU A 292 17.64 -7.72 10.98
N ILE A 293 17.48 -8.32 12.16
CA ILE A 293 18.60 -8.88 12.95
C ILE A 293 19.29 -9.98 12.14
N ALA A 294 18.51 -10.94 11.62
CA ALA A 294 19.06 -12.03 10.80
C ALA A 294 19.79 -11.51 9.56
N PHE A 295 19.28 -10.45 8.92
CA PHE A 295 19.92 -9.82 7.78
C PHE A 295 21.22 -9.10 8.14
N LEU A 296 21.24 -8.32 9.23
CA LEU A 296 22.44 -7.65 9.72
C LEU A 296 23.54 -8.66 10.09
N GLU A 297 23.18 -9.78 10.69
CA GLU A 297 24.13 -10.88 10.94
C GLU A 297 24.70 -11.47 9.65
N LYS A 298 23.86 -11.67 8.62
CA LYS A 298 24.30 -12.16 7.29
C LYS A 298 25.29 -11.20 6.63
N LEU A 299 25.12 -9.89 6.84
CA LEU A 299 26.04 -8.85 6.37
C LEU A 299 27.31 -8.72 7.24
N GLY A 300 27.41 -9.44 8.36
CA GLY A 300 28.51 -9.31 9.32
C GLY A 300 28.45 -8.03 10.17
N ARG A 301 27.34 -7.30 10.14
CA ARG A 301 27.11 -6.05 10.90
C ARG A 301 26.60 -6.37 12.31
N TYR A 302 27.41 -7.09 13.08
CA TYR A 302 27.02 -7.59 14.40
C TYR A 302 26.76 -6.50 15.44
N SER A 303 27.49 -5.38 15.37
CA SER A 303 27.29 -4.22 16.26
C SER A 303 25.92 -3.59 16.08
N ASP A 304 25.47 -3.43 14.82
CA ASP A 304 24.14 -2.90 14.51
C ASP A 304 23.04 -3.88 14.94
N ALA A 305 23.26 -5.19 14.73
CA ALA A 305 22.32 -6.23 15.18
C ALA A 305 22.18 -6.25 16.71
N ALA A 306 23.30 -6.11 17.43
CA ALA A 306 23.30 -5.99 18.89
C ALA A 306 22.55 -4.73 19.35
N GLY A 307 22.74 -3.60 18.67
CA GLY A 307 21.99 -2.37 18.94
C GLY A 307 20.48 -2.55 18.87
N VAL A 308 19.98 -3.21 17.82
CA VAL A 308 18.55 -3.52 17.66
C VAL A 308 18.03 -4.42 18.81
N HIS A 309 18.82 -5.38 19.28
CA HIS A 309 18.45 -6.19 20.44
C HIS A 309 18.37 -5.36 21.73
N LEU A 310 19.32 -4.43 21.96
CA LEU A 310 19.34 -3.56 23.13
C LEU A 310 18.14 -2.62 23.17
N GLU A 311 17.78 -2.00 22.05
CA GLU A 311 16.59 -1.14 21.93
C GLU A 311 15.31 -1.88 22.31
N ARG A 312 15.27 -3.20 22.09
CA ARG A 312 14.14 -4.07 22.43
C ARG A 312 14.24 -4.72 23.81
N GLY A 313 15.26 -4.39 24.61
CA GLY A 313 15.49 -4.96 25.94
C GLY A 313 16.02 -6.40 25.95
N ASN A 314 16.42 -6.94 24.79
CA ASN A 314 16.97 -8.29 24.66
C ASN A 314 18.49 -8.27 24.90
N VAL A 315 18.89 -8.09 26.16
CA VAL A 315 20.29 -7.80 26.51
C VAL A 315 21.25 -8.97 26.24
N LEU A 316 20.90 -10.20 26.63
CA LEU A 316 21.79 -11.36 26.47
C LEU A 316 22.13 -11.68 24.99
N PRO A 317 21.17 -11.75 24.05
CA PRO A 317 21.50 -11.89 22.63
C PRO A 317 22.39 -10.76 22.10
N ALA A 318 22.16 -9.51 22.54
CA ALA A 318 23.01 -8.40 22.16
C ALA A 318 24.47 -8.57 22.63
N ILE A 319 24.67 -8.99 23.88
CA ILE A 319 26.00 -9.27 24.44
C ILE A 319 26.72 -10.32 23.59
N ARG A 320 26.05 -11.43 23.25
CA ARG A 320 26.64 -12.49 22.42
C ARG A 320 27.00 -12.01 21.01
N LEU A 321 26.17 -11.16 20.41
CA LEU A 321 26.47 -10.56 19.11
C LEU A 321 27.66 -9.60 19.18
N CYS A 322 27.76 -8.80 20.25
CA CYS A 322 28.92 -7.94 20.49
C CYS A 322 30.25 -8.73 20.55
N PHE A 323 30.20 -9.97 21.05
CA PHE A 323 31.35 -10.86 21.19
C PHE A 323 31.66 -11.67 19.93
N LYS A 324 30.74 -11.70 18.95
CA LYS A 324 30.89 -12.50 17.72
C LYS A 324 32.00 -11.99 16.80
N ASN A 325 32.27 -10.68 16.79
CA ASN A 325 33.37 -10.10 16.02
C ASN A 325 34.55 -9.71 16.92
N SER A 326 35.54 -10.59 17.02
CA SER A 326 36.73 -10.40 17.85
C SER A 326 37.64 -9.24 17.41
N SER A 327 37.42 -8.68 16.21
CA SER A 327 38.23 -7.57 15.69
C SER A 327 37.69 -6.18 16.07
N ASP A 328 36.42 -6.06 16.45
CA ASP A 328 35.81 -4.78 16.83
C ASP A 328 35.88 -4.57 18.34
N GLY A 329 36.98 -3.96 18.80
CA GLY A 329 37.19 -3.65 20.21
C GLY A 329 36.11 -2.75 20.83
N ARG A 330 35.43 -1.90 20.04
CA ARG A 330 34.34 -1.05 20.55
C ARG A 330 33.08 -1.88 20.81
N SER A 331 32.74 -2.80 19.91
CA SER A 331 31.61 -3.71 20.10
C SER A 331 31.84 -4.63 21.30
N ILE A 332 33.06 -5.17 21.46
CA ILE A 332 33.41 -6.02 22.61
C ILE A 332 33.22 -5.23 23.92
N ARG A 333 33.79 -4.03 24.00
CA ARG A 333 33.67 -3.18 25.19
C ARG A 333 32.21 -2.83 25.53
N CYS A 334 31.38 -2.59 24.50
CA CYS A 334 29.94 -2.39 24.69
C CYS A 334 29.28 -3.65 25.29
N GLY A 335 29.59 -4.84 24.76
CA GLY A 335 29.11 -6.12 25.28
C GLY A 335 29.53 -6.35 26.73
N GLU A 336 30.79 -6.04 27.07
CA GLU A 336 31.33 -6.15 28.43
C GLU A 336 30.61 -5.24 29.42
N GLN A 337 30.33 -3.99 29.04
CA GLN A 337 29.62 -3.04 29.90
C GLN A 337 28.20 -3.51 30.20
N HIS A 338 27.47 -4.00 29.19
CA HIS A 338 26.12 -4.53 29.39
C HIS A 338 26.13 -5.82 30.19
N LEU A 339 27.10 -6.71 29.92
CA LEU A 339 27.30 -7.94 30.69
C LEU A 339 27.57 -7.65 32.16
N LEU A 340 28.49 -6.73 32.48
CA LEU A 340 28.79 -6.34 33.85
C LEU A 340 27.56 -5.76 34.55
N LYS A 341 26.84 -4.85 33.88
CA LYS A 341 25.61 -4.29 34.44
C LYS A 341 24.61 -5.38 34.81
N GLU A 342 24.38 -6.34 33.91
CA GLU A 342 23.48 -7.47 34.17
C GLU A 342 23.97 -8.39 35.28
N LEU A 343 25.28 -8.71 35.31
CA LEU A 343 25.87 -9.52 36.37
C LEU A 343 25.74 -8.84 37.73
N TRP A 344 26.04 -7.56 37.84
CA TRP A 344 25.86 -6.79 39.08
C TRP A 344 24.40 -6.77 39.56
N MET A 345 23.42 -6.72 38.65
CA MET A 345 22.00 -6.78 39.00
C MET A 345 21.54 -8.16 39.46
N LYS A 346 22.25 -9.25 39.10
CA LYS A 346 21.83 -10.63 39.36
C LYS A 346 22.67 -11.34 40.43
N LEU A 347 23.95 -11.01 40.54
CA LEU A 347 24.89 -11.52 41.54
C LEU A 347 25.08 -10.49 42.65
N THR A 348 24.07 -10.40 43.50
CA THR A 348 24.07 -9.55 44.69
C THR A 348 24.57 -10.35 45.90
N PHE A 349 24.76 -9.67 47.04
CA PHE A 349 25.10 -10.33 48.31
C PHE A 349 24.10 -11.46 48.64
N GLY A 350 24.63 -12.60 49.08
CA GLY A 350 23.85 -13.79 49.47
C GLY A 350 23.35 -14.67 48.31
N VAL A 351 23.63 -14.34 47.05
CA VAL A 351 23.31 -15.21 45.90
C VAL A 351 24.40 -16.28 45.74
N LYS A 352 24.11 -17.51 46.17
CA LYS A 352 25.08 -18.61 46.16
C LYS A 352 24.95 -19.53 44.94
N PRO A 353 26.05 -20.10 44.41
CA PRO A 353 26.01 -21.15 43.40
C PRO A 353 25.07 -22.30 43.80
N GLY A 354 24.18 -22.70 42.90
CA GLY A 354 23.22 -23.80 43.14
C GLY A 354 22.00 -23.45 44.00
N SER A 355 21.89 -22.22 44.50
CA SER A 355 20.69 -21.75 45.23
C SER A 355 19.51 -21.47 44.29
N LYS A 356 18.30 -21.30 44.84
CA LYS A 356 17.11 -20.94 44.05
C LYS A 356 17.23 -19.57 43.37
N SER A 357 18.02 -18.65 43.92
CA SER A 357 18.32 -17.34 43.31
C SER A 357 19.33 -17.44 42.16
N TRP A 358 20.05 -18.57 42.03
CA TRP A 358 20.94 -18.89 40.92
C TRP A 358 20.18 -19.38 39.69
N GLY A 359 19.38 -18.48 39.09
CA GLY A 359 18.49 -18.82 37.98
C GLY A 359 19.19 -19.05 36.63
N THR A 360 18.46 -19.65 35.68
CA THR A 360 18.94 -19.98 34.33
C THR A 360 19.51 -18.79 33.57
N TYR A 361 18.94 -17.60 33.71
CA TYR A 361 19.42 -16.39 33.04
C TYR A 361 20.82 -15.98 33.51
N LEU A 362 21.11 -16.12 34.81
CA LEU A 362 22.43 -15.83 35.36
C LEU A 362 23.48 -16.81 34.82
N ILE A 363 23.14 -18.10 34.72
CA ILE A 363 24.00 -19.11 34.10
C ILE A 363 24.33 -18.71 32.66
N GLN A 364 23.32 -18.28 31.88
CA GLN A 364 23.53 -17.85 30.50
C GLN A 364 24.42 -16.59 30.37
N LEU A 365 24.33 -15.65 31.32
CA LEU A 365 25.23 -14.49 31.39
C LEU A 365 26.67 -14.92 31.72
N LEU A 366 26.86 -15.81 32.68
CA LEU A 366 28.17 -16.35 33.03
C LEU A 366 28.78 -17.15 31.87
N ASP A 367 27.96 -17.89 31.11
CA ASP A 367 28.41 -18.56 29.89
C ASP A 367 28.83 -17.55 28.81
N ALA A 368 28.06 -16.48 28.60
CA ALA A 368 28.47 -15.40 27.71
C ALA A 368 29.77 -14.72 28.16
N ALA A 369 30.01 -14.60 29.47
CA ALA A 369 31.26 -14.10 30.03
C ALA A 369 32.46 -15.02 29.71
N LYS A 370 32.25 -16.34 29.67
CA LYS A 370 33.28 -17.33 29.27
C LYS A 370 33.57 -17.30 27.77
N GLU A 371 32.55 -17.03 26.95
CA GLU A 371 32.65 -16.91 25.49
C GLU A 371 33.30 -15.59 25.01
N ARG A 372 33.51 -14.65 25.93
CA ARG A 372 34.08 -13.33 25.65
C ARG A 372 35.47 -13.43 24.98
N PRO A 373 35.70 -12.74 23.85
CA PRO A 373 37.03 -12.66 23.25
C PRO A 373 38.01 -11.98 24.20
N LEU A 374 39.16 -12.61 24.45
CA LEU A 374 40.27 -11.95 25.13
C LEU A 374 40.87 -10.93 24.16
N SER A 375 40.65 -9.65 24.42
CA SER A 375 41.10 -8.60 23.52
C SER A 375 42.64 -8.61 23.45
N ALA A 376 43.21 -8.63 22.24
CA ALA A 376 44.64 -8.41 22.02
C ALA A 376 45.04 -6.94 22.30
N VAL A 377 44.08 -6.07 22.65
CA VAL A 377 44.32 -4.66 23.00
C VAL A 377 44.52 -4.50 24.52
N SER A 378 44.23 -5.52 25.33
CA SER A 378 44.44 -5.55 26.79
C SER A 378 45.91 -5.65 27.22
N PHE A 379 46.88 -5.49 26.30
CA PHE A 379 48.32 -5.47 26.64
C PHE A 379 48.79 -4.21 27.39
N ARG A 380 47.90 -3.31 27.80
CA ARG A 380 48.27 -2.14 28.59
C ARG A 380 47.28 -1.92 29.73
N GLN A 381 47.69 -2.45 30.90
CA GLN A 381 47.04 -2.35 32.21
C GLN A 381 45.85 -3.30 32.42
N PRO A 382 45.72 -3.91 33.62
CA PRO A 382 44.54 -4.68 33.98
C PRO A 382 43.35 -3.72 34.08
N ASP A 383 42.45 -3.81 33.10
CA ASP A 383 41.21 -3.03 33.05
C ASP A 383 40.28 -3.49 34.18
N ASP A 384 39.61 -2.55 34.86
CA ASP A 384 38.69 -2.86 35.97
C ASP A 384 37.56 -3.82 35.55
N ILE A 385 37.16 -3.74 34.29
CA ILE A 385 36.14 -4.60 33.68
C ILE A 385 36.57 -6.07 33.66
N ASP A 386 37.83 -6.35 33.32
CA ASP A 386 38.36 -7.72 33.23
C ASP A 386 38.42 -8.37 34.60
N ASP A 387 38.93 -7.64 35.59
CA ASP A 387 39.01 -8.13 36.96
C ASP A 387 37.59 -8.36 37.54
N GLN A 388 36.62 -7.48 37.25
CA GLN A 388 35.23 -7.65 37.69
C GLN A 388 34.55 -8.86 37.04
N ILE A 389 34.71 -9.07 35.74
CA ILE A 389 34.19 -10.27 35.06
C ILE A 389 34.86 -11.54 35.64
N MET A 390 36.17 -11.50 35.88
CA MET A 390 36.90 -12.61 36.50
C MET A 390 36.46 -12.90 37.94
N MET A 391 36.07 -11.87 38.70
CA MET A 391 35.47 -12.02 40.03
C MET A 391 34.17 -12.81 39.94
N PHE A 392 33.23 -12.42 39.07
CA PHE A 392 31.96 -13.16 38.91
C PHE A 392 32.17 -14.62 38.48
N LEU A 393 33.12 -14.88 37.58
CA LEU A 393 33.49 -16.24 37.19
C LEU A 393 34.16 -17.05 38.32
N ALA A 394 34.89 -16.39 39.22
CA ALA A 394 35.47 -17.03 40.40
C ALA A 394 34.40 -17.35 41.46
N ILE A 395 33.38 -16.49 41.61
CA ILE A 395 32.20 -16.76 42.44
C ILE A 395 31.47 -18.01 41.95
N GLU A 396 31.22 -18.13 40.63
CA GLU A 396 30.58 -19.32 40.06
C GLU A 396 31.34 -20.62 40.38
N ARG A 397 32.67 -20.57 40.37
CA ARG A 397 33.54 -21.74 40.62
C ARG A 397 33.79 -22.02 42.09
N GLY A 398 33.46 -21.10 42.99
CA GLY A 398 33.86 -21.17 44.40
C GLY A 398 35.37 -21.06 44.62
N ASP A 399 36.09 -20.33 43.76
CA ASP A 399 37.55 -20.20 43.81
C ASP A 399 37.98 -19.11 44.82
N ALA A 400 38.03 -19.48 46.11
CA ALA A 400 38.30 -18.58 47.22
C ALA A 400 39.66 -17.86 47.11
N ASP A 401 40.72 -18.58 46.70
CA ASP A 401 42.07 -18.02 46.51
C ASP A 401 42.10 -16.90 45.49
N LYS A 402 41.42 -17.11 44.35
CA LYS A 402 41.33 -16.09 43.30
C LYS A 402 40.50 -14.89 43.75
N LEU A 403 39.42 -15.13 44.51
CA LEU A 403 38.59 -14.07 45.08
C LEU A 403 39.34 -13.24 46.12
N LEU A 404 40.20 -13.83 46.96
CA LEU A 404 41.07 -13.07 47.87
C LEU A 404 42.03 -12.16 47.09
N LYS A 405 42.72 -12.71 46.07
CA LYS A 405 43.67 -11.95 45.23
C LYS A 405 42.99 -10.79 44.49
N LEU A 406 41.79 -11.03 43.95
CA LEU A 406 41.00 -9.99 43.29
C LEU A 406 40.50 -8.94 44.29
N GLY A 407 40.04 -9.35 45.47
CA GLY A 407 39.60 -8.46 46.55
C GLY A 407 40.68 -7.44 46.94
N TYR A 408 41.93 -7.90 47.15
CA TYR A 408 43.06 -7.01 47.40
C TYR A 408 43.38 -6.08 46.23
N ARG A 409 43.27 -6.58 44.99
CA ARG A 409 43.50 -5.76 43.80
C ARG A 409 42.48 -4.63 43.68
N PHE A 410 41.21 -4.92 43.95
CA PHE A 410 40.15 -3.91 43.98
C PHE A 410 40.36 -2.89 45.11
N LEU A 411 40.78 -3.34 46.30
CA LEU A 411 41.15 -2.46 47.41
C LEU A 411 42.26 -1.47 47.04
N LEU A 412 43.31 -1.94 46.36
CA LEU A 412 44.40 -1.09 45.88
C LEU A 412 43.91 -0.02 44.89
N ARG A 413 42.88 -0.34 44.09
CA ARG A 413 42.24 0.59 43.14
C ARG A 413 41.11 1.41 43.75
N LYS A 414 40.77 1.19 45.02
CA LYS A 414 39.63 1.80 45.72
C LYS A 414 38.26 1.46 45.12
N ASP A 415 38.14 0.34 44.40
CA ASP A 415 36.84 -0.22 44.00
C ASP A 415 36.25 -1.01 45.18
N ILE A 416 35.56 -0.28 46.06
CA ILE A 416 35.02 -0.83 47.31
C ILE A 416 33.96 -1.90 47.02
N SER A 417 33.11 -1.69 46.02
CA SER A 417 32.00 -2.60 45.69
C SER A 417 32.51 -3.98 45.28
N SER A 418 33.44 -4.02 44.33
CA SER A 418 34.05 -5.27 43.87
C SER A 418 34.89 -5.92 44.98
N ALA A 419 35.61 -5.12 45.78
CA ALA A 419 36.38 -5.63 46.91
C ALA A 419 35.48 -6.34 47.95
N ILE A 420 34.38 -5.72 48.36
CA ILE A 420 33.47 -6.31 49.35
C ILE A 420 32.84 -7.58 48.79
N LEU A 421 32.29 -7.55 47.57
CA LEU A 421 31.63 -8.72 46.98
C LEU A 421 32.61 -9.91 46.80
N SER A 422 33.85 -9.63 46.39
CA SER A 422 34.88 -10.65 46.23
C SER A 422 35.27 -11.27 47.58
N LEU A 423 35.51 -10.46 48.61
CA LEU A 423 35.91 -10.94 49.94
C LEU A 423 34.76 -11.65 50.67
N ASP A 424 33.53 -11.17 50.51
CA ASP A 424 32.32 -11.81 51.03
C ASP A 424 32.22 -13.27 50.56
N ASN A 425 32.33 -13.50 49.25
CA ASN A 425 32.28 -14.83 48.67
C ASN A 425 33.54 -15.67 48.96
N ALA A 426 34.70 -15.04 49.17
CA ALA A 426 35.92 -15.75 49.54
C ALA A 426 35.82 -16.35 50.95
N PHE A 427 35.26 -15.59 51.90
CA PHE A 427 35.11 -16.04 53.28
C PHE A 427 33.86 -16.88 53.53
N ASP A 428 32.83 -16.77 52.69
CA ASP A 428 31.61 -17.59 52.81
C ASP A 428 31.83 -19.07 52.48
N ASN A 429 32.82 -19.39 51.63
CA ASN A 429 33.19 -20.75 51.24
C ASN A 429 34.47 -21.26 51.92
N TRP A 430 35.00 -20.55 52.92
CA TRP A 430 36.24 -20.93 53.60
C TRP A 430 36.01 -22.11 54.55
N ASN A 431 36.69 -23.23 54.30
CA ASN A 431 36.47 -24.46 55.07
C ASN A 431 37.35 -24.51 56.32
N GLU A 432 36.80 -24.95 57.46
CA GLU A 432 37.54 -25.14 58.73
C GLU A 432 38.76 -26.08 58.59
N LEU A 433 38.72 -27.00 57.62
CA LEU A 433 39.82 -27.92 57.32
C LEU A 433 41.07 -27.22 56.75
N GLU A 434 40.89 -26.13 56.01
CA GLU A 434 42.01 -25.39 55.39
C GLU A 434 42.79 -24.58 56.43
N MET A 435 42.11 -24.03 57.44
CA MET A 435 42.75 -23.34 58.56
C MET A 435 43.64 -24.25 59.41
N ASN A 436 43.26 -25.52 59.56
CA ASN A 436 44.00 -26.47 60.38
C ASN A 436 45.29 -26.98 59.70
N SER A 437 45.39 -26.84 58.37
CA SER A 437 46.57 -27.21 57.58
C SER A 437 47.45 -26.04 57.14
N ALA A 438 47.01 -24.80 57.39
CA ALA A 438 47.71 -23.59 56.97
C ALA A 438 48.94 -23.30 57.85
N SER A 439 49.99 -22.77 57.23
CA SER A 439 51.17 -22.25 57.93
C SER A 439 50.87 -20.96 58.68
N ASP A 440 51.68 -20.62 59.69
CA ASP A 440 51.54 -19.37 60.45
C ASP A 440 51.55 -18.12 59.55
N ALA A 441 52.31 -18.14 58.45
CA ALA A 441 52.35 -17.05 57.48
C ALA A 441 51.02 -16.91 56.70
N GLU A 442 50.45 -18.02 56.25
CA GLU A 442 49.15 -18.04 55.56
C GLU A 442 48.03 -17.60 56.49
N ILE A 443 48.05 -18.03 57.75
CA ILE A 443 47.08 -17.60 58.77
C ILE A 443 47.14 -16.07 58.99
N ILE A 444 48.34 -15.49 59.05
CA ILE A 444 48.51 -14.03 59.16
C ILE A 444 47.92 -13.32 57.95
N GLU A 445 48.18 -13.80 56.73
CA GLU A 445 47.61 -13.22 55.49
C GLU A 445 46.07 -13.30 55.48
N ILE A 446 45.50 -14.44 55.88
CA ILE A 446 44.04 -14.64 55.98
C ILE A 446 43.43 -13.67 56.99
N LEU A 447 44.02 -13.53 58.18
CA LEU A 447 43.51 -12.63 59.22
C LEU A 447 43.62 -11.16 58.78
N GLN A 448 44.65 -10.79 58.02
CA GLN A 448 44.76 -9.47 57.42
C GLN A 448 43.69 -9.23 56.35
N ALA A 449 43.39 -10.22 55.51
CA ALA A 449 42.31 -10.17 54.52
C ALA A 449 40.94 -10.03 55.21
N PHE A 450 40.72 -10.79 56.28
CA PHE A 450 39.49 -10.73 57.06
C PHE A 450 39.35 -9.39 57.78
N GLN A 451 40.44 -8.84 58.33
CA GLN A 451 40.45 -7.51 58.91
C GLN A 451 40.06 -6.46 57.87
N ALA A 452 40.60 -6.54 56.65
CA ALA A 452 40.24 -5.63 55.56
C ALA A 452 38.74 -5.75 55.20
N TYR A 453 38.23 -6.97 55.04
CA TYR A 453 36.81 -7.23 54.81
C TYR A 453 35.92 -6.66 55.92
N ALA A 454 36.24 -6.90 57.19
CA ALA A 454 35.49 -6.38 58.33
C ALA A 454 35.47 -4.84 58.37
N HIS A 455 36.57 -4.18 57.99
CA HIS A 455 36.60 -2.71 57.86
C HIS A 455 35.71 -2.22 56.73
N LEU A 456 35.69 -2.91 55.59
CA LEU A 456 34.82 -2.55 54.48
C LEU A 456 33.35 -2.73 54.83
N LEU A 457 32.97 -3.86 55.45
CA LEU A 457 31.61 -4.10 55.95
C LEU A 457 31.19 -3.00 56.94
N LYS A 458 32.06 -2.67 57.92
CA LYS A 458 31.80 -1.58 58.86
C LYS A 458 31.60 -0.25 58.13
N GLY A 459 32.44 0.06 57.15
CA GLY A 459 32.32 1.27 56.32
C GLY A 459 30.99 1.33 55.57
N TRP A 460 30.60 0.20 54.96
CA TRP A 460 29.36 0.07 54.19
C TRP A 460 28.11 0.22 55.07
N ILE A 461 28.09 -0.41 56.25
CA ILE A 461 26.98 -0.30 57.22
C ILE A 461 26.86 1.12 57.78
N THR A 462 27.98 1.81 58.02
CA THR A 462 27.99 3.13 58.69
C THR A 462 27.84 4.32 57.73
N LYS A 463 28.14 4.15 56.44
CA LYS A 463 27.94 5.13 55.37
C LYS A 463 27.57 4.40 54.07
N PRO A 464 26.32 3.96 53.92
CA PRO A 464 25.90 3.34 52.68
C PRO A 464 25.88 4.42 51.58
N SER A 465 26.77 4.27 50.60
CA SER A 465 26.88 5.18 49.45
C SER A 465 25.70 4.95 48.50
N CYS A 466 24.88 5.97 48.26
CA CYS A 466 23.77 5.93 47.29
C CYS A 466 24.22 5.89 45.82
N ALA A 467 25.52 5.95 45.54
CA ALA A 467 26.07 6.11 44.19
C ALA A 467 26.75 4.85 43.63
N ASP A 468 26.77 3.75 44.38
CA ASP A 468 27.45 2.52 44.00
C ASP A 468 26.44 1.44 43.55
N PRO A 469 26.75 0.63 42.51
CA PRO A 469 25.84 -0.37 41.95
C PRO A 469 25.20 -1.37 42.94
N PRO A 470 25.80 -1.72 44.11
CA PRO A 470 25.12 -2.57 45.10
C PRO A 470 23.93 -1.91 45.81
N TYR A 471 23.73 -0.59 45.73
CA TYR A 471 22.63 0.09 46.42
C TYR A 471 21.26 -0.23 45.79
N ASP A 472 21.21 -0.43 44.47
CA ASP A 472 19.99 -0.90 43.77
C ASP A 472 19.64 -2.35 44.13
N ALA A 473 20.62 -3.16 44.53
CA ALA A 473 20.39 -4.50 45.04
C ALA A 473 19.84 -4.51 46.47
N TYR A 474 20.25 -3.55 47.31
CA TYR A 474 19.77 -3.43 48.69
C TYR A 474 18.30 -2.97 48.73
N SER A 475 17.90 -2.03 47.85
CA SER A 475 16.49 -1.63 47.71
C SER A 475 15.60 -2.77 47.19
N ALA A 476 16.13 -3.65 46.32
CA ALA A 476 15.45 -4.87 45.90
C ALA A 476 15.32 -5.92 47.03
N PHE A 477 16.31 -5.99 47.94
CA PHE A 477 16.27 -6.86 49.12
C PHE A 477 15.26 -6.37 50.17
N GLU A 478 15.13 -5.05 50.39
CA GLU A 478 14.05 -4.48 51.22
C GLU A 478 12.66 -4.70 50.63
N ALA A 479 12.52 -4.69 49.30
CA ALA A 479 11.25 -4.97 48.63
C ALA A 479 10.79 -6.44 48.75
N GLN A 480 11.72 -7.39 48.85
CA GLN A 480 11.41 -8.82 49.02
C GLN A 480 11.22 -9.26 50.48
N THR A 481 11.62 -8.43 51.45
CA THR A 481 11.58 -8.76 52.88
C THR A 481 10.46 -8.07 53.66
N LYS A 482 9.60 -7.27 53.00
CA LYS A 482 8.35 -6.84 53.64
C LYS A 482 7.49 -8.06 53.95
N PRO A 483 7.12 -8.31 55.22
CA PRO A 483 6.08 -9.27 55.51
C PRO A 483 4.80 -8.81 54.82
N VAL A 484 4.12 -9.73 54.16
CA VAL A 484 2.71 -9.56 53.82
C VAL A 484 1.98 -9.38 55.14
N GLU A 485 1.68 -8.14 55.50
CA GLU A 485 0.74 -7.84 56.56
C GLU A 485 -0.61 -8.40 56.13
N PHE A 486 -1.03 -9.46 56.82
CA PHE A 486 -2.42 -9.89 56.82
C PHE A 486 -3.27 -8.76 57.44
N CYS A 487 -4.10 -8.14 56.61
CA CYS A 487 -5.44 -7.66 56.93
C CYS A 487 -6.34 -7.91 55.72
#